data_AF-A0A8S7RY36-F1
#
_entry.id   AF-A0A8S7RY36-F1
#
_cell.length_a   1.000
_cell.length_b   1.000
_cell.length_c   1.000
_cell.angle_alpha   90.00
_cell.angle_beta   90.00
_cell.angle_gamma   90.00
#
_symmetry.space_group_name_H-M   'P 1'
#
loop_
_entity.id
_entity.type
_entity.pdbx_description
1 polymer ?
#
loop_
_entity_poly.entity_id
_entity_poly.type
_entity_poly.pdbx_seq_one_letter_code
_entity_poly.pdbx_strand_id
1 'polypeptide(L)'
;RPTLTVSNLYGMVTGMAEDMQSLVGGTVVRRKVYARFLDAVNFVNGNSDADPEQEVISRWRIEQCSELSAVSASFVLSTPTETDGAVFPGRIMLANTCTWTYRGDECGYHGPAVADEYDQPTSDITKDKCSKCLSGCKFRNNVGNFGGFLSINKLSQ
;
A
#
# COMPACT_ATOMS: atom_id res chain seq x y z
N ARG A 1 14.92 -11.37 -12.03
CA ARG A 1 13.77 -10.46 -12.26
C ARG A 1 13.57 -10.33 -13.76
N PRO A 2 12.36 -10.55 -14.31
CA PRO A 2 12.11 -10.41 -15.74
C PRO A 2 12.35 -8.97 -16.22
N THR A 3 12.75 -8.82 -17.47
CA THR A 3 12.99 -7.51 -18.11
C THR A 3 12.00 -7.31 -19.24
N LEU A 4 11.40 -6.12 -19.31
CA LEU A 4 10.56 -5.68 -20.41
C LEU A 4 11.29 -4.60 -21.20
N THR A 5 11.53 -4.86 -22.48
CA THR A 5 12.08 -3.86 -23.40
C THR A 5 10.98 -3.42 -24.37
N VAL A 6 10.73 -2.12 -24.42
CA VAL A 6 9.75 -1.50 -25.32
C VAL A 6 10.45 -0.52 -26.26
N SER A 7 9.88 -0.35 -27.45
CA SER A 7 10.36 0.68 -28.36
C SER A 7 9.97 2.07 -27.83
N ASN A 8 10.90 3.00 -27.90
CA ASN A 8 10.72 4.40 -27.52
C ASN A 8 10.74 5.33 -28.75
N LEU A 9 10.30 4.82 -29.90
CA LEU A 9 10.13 5.65 -31.10
C LEU A 9 9.19 6.81 -30.77
N TYR A 10 9.57 8.02 -31.18
CA TYR A 10 8.90 9.29 -30.87
C TYR A 10 8.94 9.74 -29.40
N GLY A 11 9.78 9.13 -28.56
CA GLY A 11 10.02 9.59 -27.18
C GLY A 11 8.82 9.45 -26.24
N MET A 12 7.79 8.67 -26.62
CA MET A 12 6.59 8.49 -25.80
C MET A 12 6.91 7.90 -24.43
N VAL A 13 7.81 6.91 -24.37
CA VAL A 13 8.21 6.28 -23.11
C VAL A 13 9.06 7.23 -22.28
N THR A 14 9.87 8.08 -22.91
CA THR A 14 10.62 9.13 -22.21
C THR A 14 9.69 10.11 -21.50
N GLY A 15 8.68 10.64 -22.20
CA GLY A 15 7.71 11.56 -21.59
C GLY A 15 6.96 10.92 -20.42
N MET A 16 6.50 9.68 -20.59
CA MET A 16 5.83 8.94 -19.50
C MET A 16 6.76 8.67 -18.31
N ALA A 17 8.03 8.36 -18.57
CA ALA A 17 9.01 8.13 -17.50
C ALA A 17 9.32 9.44 -16.74
N GLU A 18 9.41 10.58 -17.42
CA GLU A 18 9.62 11.88 -16.77
C GLU A 18 8.42 12.30 -15.91
N ASP A 19 7.20 12.16 -16.43
CA ASP A 19 5.97 12.57 -15.73
C ASP A 19 5.60 11.65 -14.56
N MET A 20 5.93 10.36 -14.66
CA MET A 20 5.44 9.31 -13.74
C MET A 20 6.56 8.60 -12.96
N GLN A 21 7.62 9.32 -12.58
CA GLN A 21 8.71 8.79 -11.75
C GLN A 21 9.28 7.47 -12.28
N SER A 22 9.66 7.46 -13.56
CA SER A 22 10.19 6.30 -14.28
C SER A 22 9.25 5.09 -14.33
N LEU A 23 7.94 5.33 -14.19
CA LEU A 23 6.87 4.33 -14.19
C LEU A 23 6.98 3.29 -13.06
N VAL A 24 7.74 3.60 -12.01
CA VAL A 24 7.92 2.72 -10.85
C VAL A 24 6.58 2.48 -10.15
N GLY A 25 6.29 1.21 -9.82
CA GLY A 25 5.01 0.78 -9.28
C GLY A 25 3.93 0.52 -10.33
N GLY A 26 4.18 0.85 -11.61
CA GLY A 26 3.29 0.56 -12.72
C GLY A 26 3.00 -0.95 -12.85
N THR A 27 1.80 -1.31 -13.29
CA THR A 27 1.39 -2.71 -13.46
C THR A 27 1.56 -3.15 -14.91
N VAL A 28 2.30 -4.24 -15.12
CA VAL A 28 2.46 -4.88 -16.43
C VAL A 28 1.69 -6.19 -16.43
N VAL A 29 0.73 -6.31 -17.35
CA VAL A 29 -0.06 -7.53 -17.56
C VAL A 29 0.38 -8.18 -18.86
N ARG A 30 0.96 -9.38 -18.76
CA ARG A 30 1.31 -10.20 -19.92
C ARG A 30 0.24 -11.27 -20.11
N ARG A 31 -0.50 -11.21 -21.21
CA ARG A 31 -1.42 -12.26 -21.66
C ARG A 31 -0.69 -13.11 -22.70
N LYS A 32 -0.61 -14.42 -22.46
CA LYS A 32 -0.04 -15.38 -23.40
C LYS A 32 -1.16 -16.26 -23.93
N VAL A 33 -1.40 -16.17 -25.24
CA VAL A 33 -2.47 -16.89 -25.95
C VAL A 33 -1.82 -17.70 -27.07
N TYR A 34 -2.32 -18.90 -27.35
CA TYR A 34 -1.91 -19.65 -28.55
C TYR A 34 -2.54 -19.00 -29.78
N ALA A 35 -1.78 -18.86 -30.87
CA ALA A 35 -2.25 -18.17 -32.07
C ALA A 35 -3.61 -18.68 -32.60
N ARG A 36 -3.89 -19.99 -32.47
CA ARG A 36 -5.18 -20.59 -32.88
C ARG A 36 -6.40 -20.06 -32.11
N PHE A 37 -6.21 -19.56 -30.89
CA PHE A 37 -7.29 -19.05 -30.04
C PHE A 37 -7.36 -17.51 -30.05
N LEU A 38 -6.49 -16.86 -30.82
CA LEU A 38 -6.44 -15.41 -30.91
C LEU A 38 -7.69 -14.86 -31.63
N ASP A 39 -8.11 -13.68 -31.25
CA ASP A 39 -9.29 -12.99 -31.73
C ASP A 39 -9.34 -12.87 -33.27
N ALA A 40 -10.54 -13.08 -33.83
CA ALA A 40 -10.78 -13.20 -35.27
C ALA A 40 -10.31 -11.97 -36.08
N VAL A 41 -10.31 -10.78 -35.46
CA VAL A 41 -9.86 -9.52 -36.08
C VAL A 41 -8.39 -9.55 -36.53
N ASN A 42 -7.58 -10.44 -35.95
CA ASN A 42 -6.16 -10.59 -36.30
C ASN A 42 -5.94 -11.43 -37.57
N PHE A 43 -6.98 -12.02 -38.16
CA PHE A 43 -6.88 -12.91 -39.32
C PHE A 43 -7.75 -12.43 -40.47
N VAL A 44 -7.21 -12.45 -41.71
CA VAL A 44 -7.90 -11.97 -42.92
C VAL A 44 -9.24 -12.70 -43.17
N ASN A 45 -9.30 -13.99 -42.83
CA ASN A 45 -10.51 -14.82 -42.98
C ASN A 45 -11.28 -15.01 -41.66
N GLY A 46 -10.96 -14.24 -40.61
CA GLY A 46 -11.45 -14.49 -39.27
C GLY A 46 -10.81 -15.72 -38.60
N ASN A 47 -11.32 -16.04 -37.41
CA ASN A 47 -10.93 -17.23 -36.66
C ASN A 47 -12.15 -17.82 -35.93
N SER A 48 -12.58 -19.03 -36.32
CA SER A 48 -13.69 -19.75 -35.67
C SER A 48 -13.30 -20.32 -34.31
N ASP A 49 -12.00 -20.56 -34.11
CA ASP A 49 -11.45 -21.17 -32.91
C ASP A 49 -11.04 -20.11 -31.90
N ALA A 50 -11.37 -18.82 -32.13
CA ALA A 50 -11.07 -17.76 -31.17
C ALA A 50 -11.73 -18.05 -29.81
N ASP A 51 -10.93 -18.09 -28.75
CA ASP A 51 -11.39 -18.42 -27.41
C ASP A 51 -10.71 -17.49 -26.38
N PRO A 52 -11.44 -16.54 -25.79
CA PRO A 52 -10.90 -15.60 -24.81
C PRO A 52 -10.53 -16.27 -23.48
N GLU A 53 -11.01 -17.48 -23.20
CA GLU A 53 -10.66 -18.21 -21.97
C GLU A 53 -9.29 -18.91 -22.07
N GLN A 54 -8.77 -19.12 -23.29
CA GLN A 54 -7.50 -19.81 -23.53
C GLN A 54 -6.30 -18.86 -23.41
N GLU A 55 -6.16 -18.24 -22.23
CA GLU A 55 -5.05 -17.34 -21.92
C GLU A 55 -4.32 -17.70 -20.62
N VAL A 56 -3.01 -17.47 -20.61
CA VAL A 56 -2.21 -17.47 -19.38
C VAL A 56 -1.84 -16.03 -19.05
N ILE A 57 -2.34 -15.53 -17.92
CA ILE A 57 -2.10 -14.16 -17.47
C ILE A 57 -0.98 -14.14 -16.43
N SER A 58 0.05 -13.32 -16.67
CA SER A 58 1.07 -12.98 -15.68
C SER A 58 1.00 -11.50 -15.34
N ARG A 59 1.09 -11.17 -14.05
CA ARG A 59 1.07 -9.79 -13.55
C ARG A 59 2.42 -9.47 -12.93
N TRP A 60 2.93 -8.30 -13.26
CA TRP A 60 4.21 -7.80 -12.78
C TRP A 60 4.07 -6.35 -12.34
N ARG A 61 4.97 -5.89 -11.47
CA ARG A 61 5.17 -4.48 -11.17
C ARG A 61 6.49 -4.00 -11.73
N ILE A 62 6.52 -2.78 -12.23
CA ILE A 62 7.75 -2.11 -12.63
C ILE A 62 8.48 -1.71 -11.35
N GLU A 63 9.69 -2.22 -11.17
CA GLU A 63 10.52 -1.90 -10.02
C GLU A 63 11.44 -0.72 -10.33
N GLN A 64 12.08 -0.75 -11.50
CA GLN A 64 12.99 0.30 -11.95
C GLN A 64 13.10 0.34 -13.47
N CYS A 65 13.37 1.54 -13.99
CA CYS A 65 13.84 1.72 -15.37
C CYS A 65 15.35 1.49 -15.40
N SER A 66 15.81 0.43 -16.07
CA SER A 66 17.24 0.11 -16.14
C SER A 66 17.96 0.89 -17.22
N GLU A 67 17.28 1.16 -18.34
CA GLU A 67 17.86 1.85 -19.49
C GLU A 67 16.78 2.64 -20.21
N LEU A 68 17.10 3.88 -20.58
CA LEU A 68 16.24 4.72 -21.38
C LEU A 68 17.07 5.38 -22.48
N SER A 69 16.76 5.04 -23.73
CA SER A 69 17.39 5.60 -24.93
C SER A 69 16.33 6.19 -25.85
N ALA A 70 16.75 6.91 -26.89
CA ALA A 70 15.84 7.49 -27.88
C ALA A 70 15.10 6.43 -28.73
N VAL A 71 15.50 5.15 -28.68
CA VAL A 71 14.94 4.07 -29.52
C VAL A 71 14.30 2.97 -28.69
N SER A 72 14.76 2.76 -27.46
CA SER A 72 14.27 1.71 -26.56
C SER A 72 14.28 2.15 -25.10
N ALA A 73 13.40 1.54 -24.32
CA ALA A 73 13.42 1.60 -22.86
C ALA A 73 13.34 0.19 -22.29
N SER A 74 14.12 -0.06 -21.24
CA SER A 74 14.19 -1.35 -20.54
C SER A 74 13.78 -1.19 -19.08
N PHE A 75 12.88 -2.05 -18.62
CA PHE A 75 12.32 -2.04 -17.28
C PHE A 75 12.57 -3.38 -16.58
N VAL A 76 12.99 -3.31 -15.33
CA VAL A 76 13.07 -4.48 -14.45
C VAL A 76 11.74 -4.66 -13.75
N LEU A 77 11.21 -5.88 -13.82
CA LEU A 77 9.92 -6.25 -13.30
C LEU A 77 10.04 -7.15 -12.06
N SER A 78 9.17 -6.91 -11.08
CA SER A 78 9.02 -7.72 -9.86
C SER A 78 7.65 -8.39 -9.80
N THR A 79 7.54 -9.49 -9.05
CA THR A 79 6.21 -10.08 -8.80
C THR A 79 5.42 -9.18 -7.84
N PRO A 80 4.09 -9.10 -7.94
CA PRO A 80 3.29 -8.31 -6.99
C PRO A 80 3.45 -8.74 -5.52
N THR A 81 3.87 -9.99 -5.30
CA THR A 81 4.13 -10.58 -3.98
C THR A 81 5.54 -10.26 -3.46
N GLU A 82 6.41 -9.71 -4.29
CA GLU A 82 7.75 -9.27 -3.90
C GLU A 82 7.63 -7.94 -3.15
N THR A 83 7.44 -8.03 -1.83
CA THR A 83 7.33 -6.89 -0.92
C THR A 83 8.69 -6.40 -0.44
N ASP A 84 9.59 -6.09 -1.39
CA ASP A 84 10.85 -5.43 -1.06
C ASP A 84 10.55 -3.99 -0.60
N GLY A 85 10.93 -3.64 0.64
CA GLY A 85 10.64 -2.33 1.25
C GLY A 85 9.25 -2.16 1.88
N ALA A 86 8.41 -3.21 1.95
CA ALA A 86 7.13 -3.10 2.63
C ALA A 86 7.33 -3.02 4.16
N VAL A 87 6.93 -1.90 4.74
CA VAL A 87 6.95 -1.71 6.20
C VAL A 87 5.75 -2.44 6.80
N PHE A 88 5.98 -3.69 7.20
CA PHE A 88 5.09 -4.42 8.09
C PHE A 88 5.64 -4.32 9.51
N PRO A 89 4.85 -3.88 10.50
CA PRO A 89 3.44 -3.51 10.48
C PRO A 89 3.20 -2.03 10.07
N GLY A 90 2.08 -1.75 9.38
CA GLY A 90 1.68 -0.37 9.00
C GLY A 90 1.30 0.55 10.18
N ARG A 91 1.37 0.06 11.43
CA ARG A 91 1.22 0.83 12.67
C ARG A 91 2.43 0.58 13.56
N ILE A 92 2.94 1.64 14.19
CA ILE A 92 4.00 1.54 15.19
C ILE A 92 3.44 0.81 16.41
N MET A 93 4.04 -0.34 16.75
CA MET A 93 3.65 -1.13 17.90
C MET A 93 4.38 -0.63 19.15
N LEU A 94 3.73 0.22 19.94
CA LEU A 94 4.26 0.69 21.23
C LEU A 94 3.64 -0.12 22.38
N ALA A 95 4.49 -0.50 23.34
CA ALA A 95 4.07 -1.12 24.59
C ALA A 95 3.26 -0.11 25.42
N ASN A 96 2.04 -0.47 25.81
CA ASN A 96 1.19 0.31 26.73
C ASN A 96 0.81 1.74 26.30
N THR A 97 1.17 2.18 25.08
CA THR A 97 0.87 3.51 24.56
C THR A 97 -0.08 3.44 23.36
N CYS A 98 -1.18 4.18 23.43
CA CYS A 98 -2.16 4.34 22.37
C CYS A 98 -1.66 5.32 21.30
N THR A 99 -1.77 4.91 20.03
CA THR A 99 -1.32 5.73 18.88
C THR A 99 -2.43 6.60 18.28
N TRP A 100 -3.68 6.39 18.66
CA TRP A 100 -4.80 7.15 18.10
C TRP A 100 -4.77 8.60 18.49
N THR A 101 -5.30 9.46 17.62
CA THR A 101 -5.58 10.86 17.94
C THR A 101 -6.67 10.94 19.01
N TYR A 102 -6.44 11.71 20.08
CA TYR A 102 -7.43 11.85 21.16
C TYR A 102 -8.68 12.52 20.63
N ARG A 103 -9.87 11.96 20.91
CA ARG A 103 -11.17 12.39 20.35
C ARG A 103 -11.26 12.33 18.82
N GLY A 104 -10.34 11.61 18.16
CA GLY A 104 -10.48 11.27 16.73
C GLY A 104 -11.33 10.02 16.52
N ASP A 105 -11.64 9.73 15.26
CA ASP A 105 -12.53 8.63 14.85
C ASP A 105 -12.13 7.28 15.44
N GLU A 106 -10.83 6.96 15.43
CA GLU A 106 -10.28 5.71 15.98
C GLU A 106 -10.37 5.65 17.52
N CYS A 107 -10.30 6.80 18.20
CA CYS A 107 -10.40 6.85 19.65
C CYS A 107 -11.86 6.73 20.11
N GLY A 108 -12.80 7.30 19.36
CA GLY A 108 -14.24 7.23 19.62
C GLY A 108 -14.72 7.98 20.87
N TYR A 109 -13.82 8.55 21.69
CA TYR A 109 -14.21 9.27 22.89
C TYR A 109 -14.71 10.69 22.59
N HIS A 110 -16.01 10.92 22.77
CA HIS A 110 -16.67 12.22 22.60
C HIS A 110 -17.25 12.77 23.93
N GLY A 111 -16.90 12.17 25.06
CA GLY A 111 -17.42 12.54 26.38
C GLY A 111 -16.88 13.85 26.96
N PRO A 112 -17.27 14.22 28.19
CA PRO A 112 -16.81 15.45 28.86
C PRO A 112 -15.31 15.42 29.17
N ALA A 113 -14.79 16.55 29.68
CA ALA A 113 -13.44 16.60 30.24
C ALA A 113 -13.32 15.66 31.44
N VAL A 114 -12.23 14.89 31.53
CA VAL A 114 -12.05 13.91 32.60
C VAL A 114 -10.72 14.08 33.30
N ALA A 115 -9.62 14.13 32.55
CA ALA A 115 -8.28 14.17 33.14
C ALA A 115 -7.27 14.88 32.23
N ASP A 116 -6.18 15.39 32.80
CA ASP A 116 -5.05 15.94 32.07
C ASP A 116 -4.09 14.85 31.55
N GLU A 117 -2.96 15.28 30.96
CA GLU A 117 -1.94 14.38 30.39
C GLU A 117 -1.24 13.48 31.43
N TYR A 118 -1.36 13.81 32.72
CA TYR A 118 -0.79 13.07 33.84
C TYR A 118 -1.85 12.27 34.62
N ASP A 119 -3.04 12.07 34.03
CA ASP A 119 -4.18 11.41 34.65
C ASP A 119 -4.71 12.14 35.91
N GLN A 120 -4.49 13.46 36.04
CA GLN A 120 -5.11 14.25 37.11
C GLN A 120 -6.52 14.68 36.72
N PRO A 121 -7.54 14.51 37.59
CA PRO A 121 -8.92 14.86 37.26
C PRO A 121 -9.07 16.35 36.93
N THR A 122 -9.73 16.66 35.81
CA THR A 122 -10.06 18.02 35.41
C THR A 122 -11.44 18.10 34.78
N SER A 123 -12.18 19.15 35.13
CA SER A 123 -13.46 19.50 34.51
C SER A 123 -13.30 20.54 33.38
N ASP A 124 -12.11 21.10 33.23
CA ASP A 124 -11.78 22.10 32.21
C ASP A 124 -11.40 21.41 30.89
N ILE A 125 -12.20 21.64 29.85
CA ILE A 125 -12.00 21.06 28.52
C ILE A 125 -10.70 21.51 27.84
N THR A 126 -10.16 22.67 28.21
CA THR A 126 -8.90 23.17 27.63
C THR A 126 -7.68 22.44 28.19
N LYS A 127 -7.82 21.84 29.38
CA LYS A 127 -6.77 21.08 30.07
C LYS A 127 -6.95 19.57 29.91
N ASP A 128 -8.11 19.13 29.42
CA ASP A 128 -8.41 17.72 29.17
C ASP A 128 -7.51 17.18 28.05
N LYS A 129 -6.55 16.35 28.44
CA LYS A 129 -5.63 15.68 27.54
C LYS A 129 -5.58 14.21 27.91
N CYS A 130 -5.47 13.34 26.89
CA CYS A 130 -5.31 11.92 27.13
C CYS A 130 -3.85 11.59 27.40
N SER A 131 -3.57 10.89 28.50
CA SER A 131 -2.26 10.32 28.84
C SER A 131 -1.76 9.25 27.86
N LYS A 132 -2.61 8.81 26.91
CA LYS A 132 -2.36 7.72 25.93
C LYS A 132 -2.11 6.35 26.57
N CYS A 133 -2.13 6.23 27.89
CA CYS A 133 -2.02 4.97 28.60
C CYS A 133 -3.40 4.32 28.78
N LEU A 134 -3.40 3.02 29.11
CA LEU A 134 -4.63 2.30 29.43
C LEU A 134 -5.40 2.95 30.59
N SER A 135 -4.68 3.55 31.55
CA SER A 135 -5.26 4.32 32.66
C SER A 135 -6.16 5.45 32.14
N GLY A 136 -5.67 6.25 31.20
CA GLY A 136 -6.42 7.35 30.60
C GLY A 136 -7.72 6.90 29.92
N CYS A 137 -7.72 5.73 29.28
CA CYS A 137 -8.93 5.11 28.73
C CYS A 137 -9.88 4.57 29.81
N LYS A 138 -9.35 4.03 30.92
CA LYS A 138 -10.16 3.57 32.07
C LYS A 138 -10.93 4.73 32.70
N PHE A 139 -10.27 5.87 32.94
CA PHE A 139 -10.94 7.07 33.46
C PHE A 139 -12.11 7.54 32.59
N ARG A 140 -11.99 7.33 31.27
CA ARG A 140 -12.96 7.73 30.26
C ARG A 140 -13.96 6.63 29.90
N ASN A 141 -13.92 5.50 30.61
CA ASN A 141 -14.70 4.29 30.30
C ASN A 141 -14.63 3.87 28.82
N ASN A 142 -13.47 4.09 28.19
CA ASN A 142 -13.24 3.90 26.76
C ASN A 142 -12.14 2.86 26.52
N VAL A 143 -12.13 1.78 27.32
CA VAL A 143 -11.09 0.74 27.25
C VAL A 143 -11.24 -0.15 26.01
N GLY A 144 -12.47 -0.36 25.54
CA GLY A 144 -12.74 -1.15 24.34
C GLY A 144 -12.12 -0.55 23.08
N ASN A 145 -12.08 0.79 23.03
CA ASN A 145 -11.25 1.52 22.10
C ASN A 145 -9.93 1.84 22.81
N PHE A 146 -8.99 0.90 22.89
CA PHE A 146 -7.59 1.23 23.20
C PHE A 146 -6.66 0.80 22.06
N GLY A 147 -5.86 1.74 21.56
CA GLY A 147 -5.04 1.57 20.36
C GLY A 147 -3.59 1.16 20.59
N GLY A 148 -3.25 0.77 21.81
CA GLY A 148 -1.94 0.25 22.17
C GLY A 148 -1.93 -1.26 22.27
N PHE A 149 -0.73 -1.84 22.25
CA PHE A 149 -0.55 -3.28 22.35
C PHE A 149 -0.09 -3.66 23.76
N LEU A 150 -1.02 -4.13 24.59
CA LEU A 150 -0.78 -4.44 26.01
C LEU A 150 0.13 -5.66 26.23
N SER A 151 0.21 -6.56 25.24
CA SER A 151 0.97 -7.81 25.35
C SER A 151 2.41 -7.71 24.84
N ILE A 152 2.80 -6.55 24.27
CA ILE A 152 4.14 -6.35 23.73
C ILE A 152 4.99 -5.71 24.81
N ASN A 153 5.45 -6.50 25.78
CA ASN A 153 6.55 -6.07 26.61
C ASN A 153 7.87 -6.42 25.91
N LYS A 154 8.88 -5.55 26.03
CA LYS A 154 10.26 -5.96 25.78
C LYS A 154 10.54 -7.12 26.75
N LEU A 155 10.90 -8.28 26.22
CA LEU A 155 11.70 -9.23 26.98
C LEU A 155 13.01 -8.49 27.29
N SER A 156 13.13 -7.90 28.48
CA SER A 156 14.40 -7.39 28.95
C SER A 156 15.33 -8.60 29.12
N GLN A 157 16.36 -8.67 28.29
CA GLN A 157 17.59 -9.39 28.66
C GLN A 157 18.30 -8.62 29.77
#